data_AF-A0A7X9JKT3-F1
#
_entry.id   AF-A0A7X9JKT3-F1
#
_cell.length_a   1.000
_cell.length_b   1.000
_cell.length_c   1.000
_cell.angle_alpha   90.00
_cell.angle_beta   90.00
_cell.angle_gamma   90.00
#
_symmetry.space_group_name_H-M   'P 1'
#
loop_
_entity.id
_entity.type
_entity.pdbx_description
1 polymer ?
#
loop_
_entity_poly.entity_id
_entity_poly.type
_entity_poly.pdbx_seq_one_letter_code
_entity_poly.pdbx_strand_id
1 'polypeptide(L)'
;MKVLACFLVLILFAMPLQAQKIGQLAPEKPPEVFPPNSWGADLMFGEGGFGLGTFYKYSFNRTITGVVDISISEMKDDREMEYVDYWGNTFVFGKVNRVFLIPLNFG
;
A
#
# COMPACT_ATOMS: atom_id res chain seq x y z
N MET A 1 36.36 30.58 48.09
CA MET A 1 35.44 30.35 46.94
C MET A 1 35.71 29.05 46.18
N LYS A 2 36.96 28.74 45.79
CA LYS A 2 37.27 27.52 45.02
C LYS A 2 36.96 26.19 45.75
N VAL A 3 37.25 26.11 47.05
CA VAL A 3 36.98 24.91 47.88
C VAL A 3 35.47 24.64 48.01
N LEU A 4 34.68 25.70 48.10
CA LEU A 4 33.22 25.61 48.20
C LEU A 4 32.59 25.11 46.89
N ALA A 5 33.16 25.53 45.75
CA ALA A 5 32.78 25.01 44.43
C ALA A 5 33.12 23.52 44.29
N CYS A 6 34.29 23.07 44.77
CA CYS A 6 34.65 21.65 44.74
C CYS A 6 33.71 20.79 45.60
N PHE A 7 33.31 21.29 46.77
CA PHE A 7 32.34 20.60 47.63
C PHE A 7 30.96 20.45 46.96
N LEU A 8 30.52 21.48 46.25
CA LEU A 8 29.22 21.49 45.58
C LEU A 8 29.17 20.51 44.41
N VAL A 9 30.28 20.37 43.67
CA VAL A 9 30.44 19.35 42.62
C VAL A 9 30.42 17.93 43.20
N LEU A 10 31.10 17.71 44.32
CA LEU A 10 31.10 16.41 45.00
C LEU A 10 29.70 16.00 45.48
N ILE A 11 28.93 16.95 46.00
CA ILE A 11 27.55 16.70 46.45
C ILE A 11 26.64 16.34 45.27
N LEU A 12 26.77 17.01 44.12
CA LEU A 12 25.99 16.71 42.92
C LEU A 12 26.27 15.31 42.37
N PHE A 13 27.52 14.84 42.45
CA PHE A 13 27.90 13.48 42.04
C PHE A 13 27.52 12.39 43.06
N ALA A 14 27.36 12.75 44.33
CA ALA A 14 26.97 11.82 45.39
C ALA A 14 25.46 11.61 45.50
N MET A 15 24.64 12.38 44.77
CA MET A 15 23.20 12.16 44.76
C MET A 15 22.88 10.84 44.04
N PRO A 16 22.10 9.94 44.65
CA PRO A 16 21.68 8.72 43.97
C PRO A 16 20.84 9.10 42.75
N LEU A 17 21.30 8.70 41.57
CA LEU A 17 20.52 8.77 40.33
C LEU A 17 19.27 7.90 40.52
N GLN A 18 18.17 8.53 40.92
CA GLN A 18 16.85 7.92 40.92
C GLN A 18 16.43 7.81 39.45
N ALA A 19 16.93 6.77 38.76
CA ALA A 19 16.47 6.42 37.44
C ALA A 19 14.97 6.16 37.54
N GLN A 20 14.15 7.01 36.92
CA GLN A 20 12.73 6.77 36.80
C GLN A 20 12.55 5.40 36.13
N LYS A 21 12.01 4.44 36.87
CA LYS A 21 11.63 3.16 36.28
C LYS A 21 10.61 3.45 35.20
N ILE A 22 10.93 3.10 33.96
CA ILE A 22 9.94 3.06 32.88
C ILE A 22 8.77 2.22 33.43
N GLY A 23 7.57 2.80 33.47
CA GLY A 23 6.39 2.14 33.98
C GLY A 23 6.15 0.79 33.30
N GLN A 24 5.26 -0.05 33.87
CA GLN A 24 4.91 -1.31 33.23
C GLN A 24 4.40 -1.03 31.81
N LEU A 25 5.00 -1.68 30.82
CA LEU A 25 4.53 -1.64 29.44
C LEU A 25 3.07 -2.10 29.43
N ALA A 26 2.23 -1.39 28.70
CA ALA A 26 0.85 -1.80 28.52
C ALA A 26 0.81 -3.23 27.96
N PRO A 27 -0.08 -4.10 28.47
CA PRO A 27 -0.20 -5.46 27.97
C PRO A 27 -0.48 -5.44 26.46
N GLU A 28 0.13 -6.38 25.74
CA GLU A 28 -0.10 -6.52 24.31
C GLU A 28 -1.58 -6.79 24.05
N LYS A 29 -2.17 -5.99 23.16
CA LYS A 29 -3.57 -6.15 22.79
C LYS A 29 -3.76 -7.53 22.12
N PRO A 30 -4.78 -8.31 22.50
CA PRO A 30 -5.04 -9.58 21.85
C PRO A 30 -5.32 -9.37 20.35
N PRO A 31 -4.98 -10.35 19.49
CA PRO A 31 -5.19 -10.24 18.06
C PRO A 31 -6.66 -10.00 17.74
N GLU A 32 -6.95 -8.97 16.96
CA GLU A 32 -8.30 -8.73 16.47
C GLU A 32 -8.68 -9.82 15.46
N VAL A 33 -9.88 -10.38 15.64
CA VAL A 33 -10.42 -11.42 14.76
C VAL A 33 -11.26 -10.72 13.70
N PHE A 34 -10.71 -10.63 12.49
CA PHE A 34 -11.43 -10.14 11.32
C PHE A 34 -12.17 -11.28 10.60
N PRO A 35 -13.18 -10.96 9.79
CA PRO A 35 -13.77 -11.92 8.88
C PRO A 35 -12.70 -12.55 7.98
N PRO A 36 -12.79 -13.85 7.67
CA PRO A 36 -11.77 -14.55 6.88
C PRO A 36 -11.77 -14.15 5.41
N ASN A 37 -12.78 -13.43 4.93
CA ASN A 37 -12.90 -13.02 3.54
C ASN A 37 -12.87 -11.49 3.38
N SER A 38 -12.34 -11.05 2.25
CA SER A 38 -12.42 -9.67 1.81
C SER A 38 -12.55 -9.63 0.29
N TRP A 39 -13.23 -8.61 -0.22
CA TRP A 39 -13.32 -8.36 -1.65
C TRP A 39 -13.09 -6.87 -1.89
N GLY A 40 -12.66 -6.53 -3.08
CA GLY A 40 -12.40 -5.14 -3.44
C GLY A 40 -12.31 -4.97 -4.93
N ALA A 41 -12.21 -3.71 -5.35
CA ALA A 41 -11.96 -3.34 -6.72
C ALA A 41 -10.54 -2.78 -6.85
N ASP A 42 -9.96 -2.93 -8.03
CA ASP A 42 -8.66 -2.40 -8.39
C ASP A 42 -8.71 -1.65 -9.71
N LEU A 43 -7.74 -0.76 -9.87
CA LEU A 43 -7.54 0.07 -11.05
C LEU A 43 -6.18 -0.28 -11.62
N MET A 44 -6.15 -0.64 -12.90
CA MET A 44 -4.93 -1.06 -13.58
C MET A 44 -4.47 0.01 -14.57
N PHE A 45 -3.17 0.29 -14.53
CA PHE A 45 -2.49 1.14 -15.49
C PHE A 45 -1.30 0.36 -16.05
N GLY A 46 -1.23 0.23 -17.37
CA GLY A 46 -0.11 -0.42 -18.04
C GLY A 46 0.13 0.19 -19.41
N GLU A 47 1.17 -0.29 -20.10
CA GLU A 47 1.54 0.20 -21.43
C GLU A 47 0.38 0.05 -22.42
N GLY A 48 -0.38 -1.05 -22.33
CA GLY A 48 -1.55 -1.28 -23.18
C GLY A 48 -2.73 -0.35 -22.89
N GLY A 49 -2.84 0.27 -21.71
CA GLY A 49 -3.96 1.14 -21.39
C GLY A 49 -4.49 1.00 -19.97
N PHE A 50 -5.78 1.32 -19.82
CA PHE A 50 -6.49 1.40 -18.55
C PHE A 50 -7.36 0.15 -18.35
N GLY A 51 -7.41 -0.33 -17.11
CA GLY A 51 -8.26 -1.46 -16.74
C GLY A 51 -8.90 -1.30 -15.37
N LEU A 52 -9.94 -2.09 -15.15
CA LEU A 52 -10.65 -2.21 -13.89
C LEU A 52 -10.72 -3.68 -13.51
N GLY A 53 -10.51 -3.97 -12.23
CA GLY A 53 -10.56 -5.32 -11.71
C GLY A 53 -11.34 -5.43 -10.41
N THR A 54 -11.57 -6.68 -10.03
CA THR A 54 -12.08 -7.05 -8.73
C THR A 54 -11.32 -8.26 -8.23
N PHE A 55 -11.05 -8.27 -6.93
CA PHE A 55 -10.37 -9.35 -6.27
C PHE A 55 -11.18 -9.87 -5.09
N TYR A 56 -11.01 -11.16 -4.82
CA TYR A 56 -11.49 -11.83 -3.64
C TYR A 56 -10.31 -12.45 -2.91
N LYS A 57 -10.17 -12.14 -1.62
CA LYS A 57 -9.16 -12.73 -0.73
C LYS A 57 -9.83 -13.60 0.31
N TYR A 58 -9.21 -14.74 0.58
CA TYR A 58 -9.63 -15.66 1.64
C TYR A 58 -8.44 -16.03 2.52
N SER A 59 -8.52 -15.68 3.79
CA SER A 59 -7.57 -16.03 4.84
C SER A 59 -7.88 -17.44 5.33
N PHE A 60 -7.00 -18.38 5.02
CA PHE A 60 -7.09 -19.75 5.52
C PHE A 60 -6.65 -19.84 6.99
N ASN A 61 -5.67 -19.02 7.36
CA ASN A 61 -5.17 -18.85 8.72
C ASN A 61 -4.49 -17.48 8.87
N ARG A 62 -3.96 -17.18 10.06
CA ARG A 62 -3.32 -15.87 10.38
C ARG A 62 -2.07 -15.54 9.53
N THR A 63 -1.56 -16.48 8.75
CA THR A 63 -0.31 -16.33 8.00
C THR A 63 -0.49 -16.56 6.51
N ILE A 64 -1.52 -17.29 6.09
CA ILE A 64 -1.77 -17.72 4.72
C ILE A 64 -3.10 -17.14 4.25
N THR A 65 -3.03 -16.39 3.16
CA THR A 65 -4.19 -15.80 2.48
C THR A 65 -4.06 -16.11 1.00
N GLY A 66 -5.11 -16.69 0.42
CA GLY A 66 -5.22 -16.85 -1.03
C GLY A 66 -5.99 -15.69 -1.64
N VAL A 67 -5.70 -15.39 -2.90
CA VAL A 67 -6.31 -14.31 -3.68
C VAL A 67 -6.69 -14.83 -5.06
N VAL A 68 -7.90 -14.50 -5.49
CA VAL A 68 -8.33 -14.61 -6.89
C VAL A 68 -8.68 -13.22 -7.38
N ASP A 69 -8.12 -12.84 -8.51
CA ASP A 69 -8.29 -11.52 -9.11
C ASP A 69 -8.73 -11.68 -10.56
N ILE A 70 -9.77 -10.95 -10.94
CA ILE A 70 -10.26 -10.88 -12.32
C ILE A 70 -10.31 -9.42 -12.73
N SER A 71 -9.70 -9.12 -13.86
CA SER A 71 -9.64 -7.77 -14.39
C SER A 71 -10.07 -7.70 -15.83
N ILE A 72 -10.42 -6.51 -16.28
CA ILE A 72 -10.72 -6.19 -17.67
C ILE A 72 -9.91 -4.95 -18.02
N SER A 73 -9.06 -5.03 -19.04
CA SER A 73 -8.29 -3.90 -19.53
C SER A 73 -8.44 -3.71 -21.03
N GLU A 74 -8.47 -2.45 -21.45
CA GLU A 74 -8.33 -2.10 -22.87
C GLU A 74 -6.85 -2.07 -23.21
N MET A 75 -6.49 -2.70 -24.33
CA MET A 75 -5.18 -2.63 -24.93
C MET A 75 -5.26 -1.84 -26.26
N LYS A 76 -4.53 -0.73 -26.31
CA LYS A 76 -4.30 0.11 -27.50
C LYS A 76 -2.81 0.11 -27.82
N ASP A 77 -2.47 0.09 -29.11
CA ASP A 77 -1.10 0.29 -29.55
C ASP A 77 -0.72 1.77 -29.42
N ASP A 78 0.38 2.03 -28.72
CA ASP A 78 0.93 3.36 -28.43
C ASP A 78 1.24 4.15 -29.70
N ARG A 79 1.43 3.46 -30.83
CA ARG A 79 1.74 4.04 -32.15
C ARG A 79 0.49 4.57 -32.86
N GLU A 80 -0.71 4.27 -32.36
CA GLU A 80 -1.98 4.75 -32.92
C GLU A 80 -2.30 6.19 -32.44
N MET A 81 -1.98 7.17 -33.29
CA MET A 81 -2.36 8.57 -33.10
C MET A 81 -3.85 8.80 -33.45
N GLU A 82 -4.59 9.44 -32.55
CA GLU A 82 -5.97 9.87 -32.79
C GLU A 82 -6.00 11.26 -33.44
N TYR A 83 -6.71 11.37 -34.55
CA TYR A 83 -6.95 12.63 -35.26
C TYR A 83 -8.40 13.04 -35.06
N VAL A 84 -8.63 14.33 -34.88
CA VAL A 84 -9.98 14.91 -34.79
C VAL A 84 -10.31 15.51 -36.15
N ASP A 85 -11.43 15.10 -36.74
CA ASP A 85 -11.93 15.72 -37.95
C ASP A 85 -12.49 17.13 -37.68
N TYR A 86 -12.83 17.85 -38.73
CA TYR A 86 -13.39 19.20 -38.62
C TYR A 86 -14.75 19.25 -37.89
N TRP A 87 -15.45 18.11 -37.80
CA TRP A 87 -16.74 17.94 -37.14
C TRP A 87 -16.64 17.39 -35.70
N GLY A 88 -15.42 17.22 -35.18
CA GLY A 88 -15.17 16.75 -33.81
C GLY A 88 -15.14 15.22 -33.65
N ASN A 89 -15.21 14.44 -34.73
CA ASN A 89 -15.10 12.99 -34.67
C ASN A 89 -13.64 12.56 -34.60
N THR A 90 -13.32 11.67 -33.67
CA THR A 90 -11.98 11.08 -33.57
C THR A 90 -11.85 9.85 -34.48
N PHE A 91 -10.81 9.82 -35.31
CA PHE A 91 -10.48 8.68 -36.15
C PHE A 91 -8.98 8.37 -36.09
N VAL A 92 -8.65 7.09 -36.26
CA VAL A 92 -7.27 6.59 -36.26
C VAL A 92 -6.98 6.03 -37.65
N PHE A 93 -5.91 6.51 -38.28
CA PHE A 93 -5.52 6.03 -39.60
C PHE A 93 -4.89 4.63 -39.48
N GLY A 94 -5.45 3.64 -40.17
CA GLY A 94 -4.92 2.26 -40.14
C GLY A 94 -5.21 1.47 -38.85
N LYS A 95 -6.25 1.83 -38.10
CA LYS A 95 -6.67 1.17 -36.85
C LYS A 95 -6.72 -0.36 -36.99
N VAL A 96 -5.86 -1.08 -36.26
CA VAL A 96 -5.70 -2.53 -36.47
C VAL A 96 -6.67 -3.35 -35.62
N ASN A 97 -6.99 -2.94 -34.38
CA ASN A 97 -8.16 -3.36 -33.56
C ASN A 97 -8.04 -2.86 -32.10
N ARG A 98 -9.18 -2.65 -31.40
CA ARG A 98 -9.20 -2.54 -29.92
C ARG A 98 -9.27 -3.94 -29.33
N VAL A 99 -8.30 -4.29 -28.49
CA VAL A 99 -8.25 -5.59 -27.84
C VAL A 99 -8.63 -5.42 -26.38
N PHE A 100 -9.52 -6.27 -25.88
CA PHE A 100 -9.84 -6.35 -24.46
C PHE A 100 -9.16 -7.57 -23.87
N LEU A 101 -8.39 -7.35 -22.81
CA LEU A 101 -7.78 -8.41 -22.03
C LEU A 101 -8.63 -8.65 -20.80
N ILE A 102 -8.79 -9.93 -20.45
CA ILE A 102 -9.47 -10.33 -19.21
C ILE A 102 -8.47 -11.20 -18.42
N PRO A 103 -7.53 -10.59 -17.69
CA PRO A 103 -6.59 -11.35 -16.87
C PRO A 103 -7.33 -12.05 -15.72
N LEU A 104 -6.90 -13.27 -15.44
CA LEU A 104 -7.32 -14.03 -14.25
C LEU A 104 -6.05 -14.41 -13.49
N ASN A 105 -5.89 -13.86 -12.29
CA ASN A 105 -4.71 -14.04 -11.46
C ASN A 105 -5.05 -14.83 -10.19
N PHE A 106 -4.11 -15.67 -9.76
CA PHE A 106 -4.19 -16.45 -8.52
C PHE A 106 -2.93 -16.22 -7.69
N GLY A 107 -3.09 -16.03 -6.38
CA GLY A 107 -2.01 -15.76 -5.43
C GLY A 107 -2.27 -16.27 -4.03
#